data_AF-A0A5H2V909-F1
#
_entry.id   AF-A0A5H2V909-F1
#
_cell.length_a   1.000
_cell.length_b   1.000
_cell.length_c   1.000
_cell.angle_alpha   90.00
_cell.angle_beta   90.00
_cell.angle_gamma   90.00
#
_symmetry.space_group_name_H-M   'P 1'
#
loop_
_entity.id
_entity.type
_entity.pdbx_description
1 polymer ?
#
loop_
_entity_poly.entity_id
_entity_poly.type
_entity_poly.pdbx_seq_one_letter_code
_entity_poly.pdbx_strand_id
1 'polypeptide(L)' 'DFLSFWFFAKLVIVSFVWIWARGTLPRFRYDKLMYLAWKSYLPVSLNFIFLYFGISFFIFSLLV' A
#
# COMPACT_ATOMS: atom_id res chain seq x y z
N ASP A 1 18.56 -4.89 14.35
CA ASP A 1 17.33 -4.15 14.70
C ASP A 1 16.02 -4.96 14.78
N PHE A 2 16.02 -6.30 14.70
CA PHE A 2 14.77 -7.08 14.85
C PHE A 2 14.21 -7.12 16.29
N LEU A 3 15.06 -6.99 17.30
CA LEU A 3 14.67 -6.94 18.72
C LEU A 3 14.37 -5.52 19.21
N SER A 4 14.44 -4.53 18.32
CA SER A 4 14.15 -3.15 18.72
C SER A 4 12.68 -3.02 19.13
N PHE A 5 12.43 -2.34 20.25
CA PHE A 5 11.07 -2.10 20.76
C PHE A 5 10.15 -1.48 19.70
N TRP A 6 10.71 -0.63 18.85
CA TRP A 6 10.00 0.01 17.74
C TRP A 6 9.46 -0.97 16.70
N PHE A 7 10.18 -2.06 16.42
CA PHE A 7 9.71 -3.10 15.51
C PHE A 7 8.48 -3.81 16.08
N PHE A 8 8.51 -4.18 17.35
CA PHE A 8 7.37 -4.79 18.03
C PHE A 8 6.15 -3.87 18.13
N ALA A 9 6.36 -2.57 18.40
CA ALA A 9 5.27 -1.60 18.43
C ALA A 9 4.53 -1.51 17.08
N LYS A 10 5.26 -1.49 15.95
CA LYS A 10 4.67 -1.53 14.61
C LYS A 10 3.87 -2.80 14.36
N LEU A 11 4.39 -3.96 14.77
CA LEU A 11 3.70 -5.24 14.61
C LEU A 11 2.37 -5.30 15.37
N VAL A 12 2.34 -4.82 16.61
CA VAL A 12 1.11 -4.76 17.42
C VAL A 12 0.06 -3.86 16.78
N ILE A 13 0.46 -2.71 16.23
CA ILE A 13 -0.46 -1.80 15.55
C ILE A 13 -1.04 -2.46 14.30
N VAL A 14 -0.22 -3.11 13.48
CA VAL A 14 -0.68 -3.78 12.25
C VAL A 14 -1.63 -4.93 12.56
N SER A 15 -1.33 -5.76 13.57
CA SER A 15 -2.20 -6.87 13.97
C SER A 15 -3.54 -6.37 14.53
N PHE A 16 -3.52 -5.30 15.32
CA PHE A 16 -4.74 -4.65 15.82
C PHE A 16 -5.63 -4.14 14.67
N VAL A 17 -5.05 -3.45 13.68
CA VAL A 17 -5.79 -2.97 12.51
C VAL A 17 -6.43 -4.12 11.73
N TRP A 18 -5.73 -5.25 11.58
CA TRP A 18 -6.28 -6.42 10.87
C TRP A 18 -7.51 -7.02 11.56
N ILE A 19 -7.43 -7.17 12.89
CA ILE A 19 -8.54 -7.68 13.70
C ILE A 19 -9.72 -6.69 13.65
N TRP A 20 -9.43 -5.40 13.76
CA TRP A 20 -10.45 -4.35 13.71
C TRP A 20 -11.16 -4.27 12.36
N ALA A 21 -10.41 -4.28 11.25
CA ALA A 21 -10.96 -4.22 9.90
C ALA A 21 -11.91 -5.40 9.59
N ARG A 22 -11.62 -6.59 10.15
CA ARG A 22 -12.49 -7.77 10.04
C ARG A 22 -13.82 -7.60 10.77
N GLY A 23 -13.85 -6.85 11.87
CA GLY A 23 -15.06 -6.59 12.65
C GLY A 23 -15.95 -5.48 12.09
N THR A 24 -15.39 -4.50 11.40
CA THR A 24 -16.12 -3.32 10.91
C THR A 24 -16.72 -3.47 9.53
N LEU A 25 -16.16 -4.33 8.67
CA LEU A 25 -16.53 -4.39 7.25
C LEU A 25 -17.48 -5.57 6.97
N PRO A 26 -18.66 -5.33 6.38
CA PRO A 26 -19.52 -6.40 5.88
C PRO A 26 -18.85 -7.10 4.68
N ARG A 27 -19.06 -8.42 4.56
CA ARG A 27 -18.44 -9.24 3.50
C ARG A 27 -18.74 -8.68 2.11
N PHE A 28 -17.70 -8.27 1.38
CA PHE A 28 -17.82 -7.85 -0.01
C PHE A 28 -17.89 -9.06 -0.95
N ARG A 29 -18.78 -9.00 -1.94
CA ARG A 29 -18.88 -10.00 -3.00
C ARG A 29 -17.69 -9.91 -3.95
N TYR A 30 -17.28 -11.05 -4.53
CA TYR A 30 -16.13 -11.15 -5.43
C TYR A 30 -16.15 -10.14 -6.57
N ASP A 31 -17.31 -9.83 -7.15
CA ASP A 31 -17.43 -8.86 -8.25
C ASP A 31 -16.97 -7.45 -7.85
N LYS A 32 -17.30 -7.04 -6.62
CA LYS A 32 -16.92 -5.71 -6.11
C LYS A 32 -15.43 -5.66 -5.79
N LEU A 33 -14.86 -6.76 -5.29
CA LEU A 33 -13.42 -6.87 -5.06
C LEU A 33 -12.63 -6.86 -6.37
N MET A 34 -13.11 -7.60 -7.38
CA MET A 34 -12.50 -7.64 -8.71
C MET A 34 -12.55 -6.27 -9.37
N TYR A 35 -13.69 -5.59 -9.31
CA TYR A 35 -13.81 -4.23 -9.82
C TYR A 35 -12.84 -3.27 -9.12
N LEU A 36 -12.74 -3.33 -7.78
CA LEU A 36 -11.83 -2.49 -7.01
C LEU A 36 -10.37 -2.71 -7.40
N ALA A 37 -9.93 -3.97 -7.53
CA ALA A 37 -8.58 -4.35 -7.96
C ALA A 37 -8.25 -3.86 -9.37
N TRP A 38 -9.10 -4.18 -10.34
CA TRP A 38 -8.78 -3.98 -11.75
C TRP A 38 -9.09 -2.58 -12.27
N LYS A 39 -10.13 -1.91 -11.75
CA LYS A 39 -10.52 -0.58 -12.23
C LYS A 39 -9.95 0.56 -11.40
N SER A 40 -9.63 0.34 -10.13
CA SER A 40 -9.09 1.40 -9.25
C SER A 40 -7.62 1.16 -8.93
N TYR A 41 -7.26 0.04 -8.31
CA TYR A 41 -5.88 -0.15 -7.83
C TYR A 41 -4.86 -0.31 -8.95
N LEU A 42 -5.20 -1.04 -10.02
CA LEU A 42 -4.29 -1.28 -11.14
C LEU A 42 -3.86 0.02 -11.88
N PRO A 43 -4.77 0.90 -12.34
CA PRO A 43 -4.36 2.14 -13.00
C PRO A 43 -3.62 3.10 -12.04
N VAL A 44 -3.98 3.11 -10.75
CA VAL A 44 -3.30 3.94 -9.74
C VAL A 44 -1.87 3.45 -9.51
N SER A 45 -1.66 2.14 -9.35
CA SER A 45 -0.31 1.60 -9.13
C SER A 45 0.60 1.81 -10.34
N LEU A 46 0.07 1.67 -11.56
CA LEU A 46 0.82 1.99 -12.78
C LEU A 46 1.21 3.48 -12.84
N ASN A 47 0.30 4.39 -12.49
CA ASN A 47 0.59 5.82 -12.45
C ASN A 47 1.74 6.13 -11.47
N PHE A 48 1.71 5.53 -10.27
CA PHE A 48 2.80 5.69 -9.31
C PHE A 48 4.14 5.16 -9.84
N ILE A 49 4.17 4.03 -10.55
CA ILE A 49 5.40 3.50 -11.15
C ILE A 49 5.99 4.51 -12.15
N PHE A 50 5.17 5.05 -13.06
CA PHE A 50 5.63 6.08 -14.00
C PHE A 50 6.10 7.34 -13.29
N LEU A 51 5.40 7.77 -12.24
CA LEU A 51 5.76 8.94 -11.44
C LEU A 51 7.11 8.75 -10.71
N TYR A 52 7.34 7.62 -10.05
CA TYR A 52 8.61 7.34 -9.38
C TYR A 52 9.77 7.24 -10.35
N PHE A 53 9.53 6.64 -11.53
CA PHE A 53 10.52 6.57 -12.59
C PHE A 53 10.87 7.97 -13.12
N GLY A 54 9.85 8.80 -13.39
CA GLY A 54 10.03 10.19 -13.82
C GLY A 54 10.78 11.05 -12.80
N ILE A 55 10.44 10.93 -11.50
CA ILE A 55 11.13 11.64 -10.43
C ILE A 55 12.59 11.20 -10.33
N SER A 56 12.86 9.90 -10.38
CA SER A 56 14.24 9.38 -10.33
C SER A 56 15.07 9.88 -11.52
N PHE A 57 14.49 9.90 -12.72
CA PHE A 57 15.14 10.44 -13.91
C PHE A 57 15.41 11.94 -13.80
N PHE A 58 14.45 12.71 -13.29
CA PHE A 58 14.59 14.15 -13.08
C PHE A 58 15.69 14.47 -12.06
N ILE A 59 15.74 13.72 -10.95
CA ILE A 59 16.80 13.87 -9.94
C ILE A 59 18.16 13.53 -10.55
N PHE A 60 18.26 12.45 -11.33
CA PHE A 60 19.51 12.08 -12.00
C PHE A 60 19.99 13.17 -12.97
N SER A 61 19.08 13.75 -13.75
CA SER A 61 19.39 14.87 -14.66
C SER A 61 19.77 16.17 -13.96
N LEU A 62 19.40 16.36 -12.69
CA LEU A 62 19.83 17.51 -11.88
C LEU A 62 21.19 17.28 -11.21
N LEU A 63 21.57 16.02 -11.02
CA LEU A 63 22.81 15.62 -10.34
C LEU A 63 24.00 15.54 -11.32
N VAL A 64 23.74 15.20 -12.58
CA VAL A 64 24.69 15.28 -13.71
C VAL A 64 24.75 16.70 -14.24
#